data_AF-A0A2R6H273-F1
#
_entry.id   AF-A0A2R6H273-F1
#
_cell.length_a   1.000
_cell.length_b   1.000
_cell.length_c   1.000
_cell.angle_alpha   90.00
_cell.angle_beta   90.00
_cell.angle_gamma   90.00
#
_symmetry.space_group_name_H-M   'P 1'
#
loop_
_entity.id
_entity.type
_entity.pdbx_description
1 polymer ?
#
loop_
_entity_poly.entity_id
_entity_poly.type
_entity_poly.pdbx_seq_one_letter_code
_entity_poly.pdbx_strand_id
1 'polypeptide(L)'
;MQRRAAAIYFAFFVLIGAGSYAFIGMAQQPTVSLDAPTYSQGDQFSVGGQQYTVSEITVETSEGGGHGGGGGESVVGTVEWTNESAQFTATLENNSTVTYRDDEWRLLVPNGSDVSEFRLREEQNASEILASDPAVQNETATFQGQRHVVYANGSLGPPLSEYLPDPETETIQSGSEFPYEGNTTTVSSITSEEVTLTWTGAKTNTAELTDGGNVTLGGQTYLVYFPSENQVQFTQDYDAYQTQLDRIDYYHERINGFWGVSIISLVAAIILLGTAYLPVRG
;
A
#
# COMPACT_ATOMS: atom_id res chain seq x y z
N MET A 1 -56.82 29.55 -44.43
CA MET A 1 -56.05 30.17 -43.32
C MET A 1 -55.08 29.19 -42.64
N GLN A 2 -55.43 27.90 -42.51
CA GLN A 2 -54.60 26.88 -41.81
C GLN A 2 -53.17 26.72 -42.36
N ARG A 3 -52.95 26.71 -43.69
CA ARG A 3 -51.60 26.54 -44.27
C ARG A 3 -50.64 27.70 -43.99
N ARG A 4 -51.15 28.94 -43.89
CA ARG A 4 -50.33 30.12 -43.58
C ARG A 4 -49.94 30.14 -42.10
N ALA A 5 -50.86 29.78 -41.21
CA ALA A 5 -50.55 29.62 -39.79
C ALA A 5 -49.54 28.49 -39.57
N ALA A 6 -49.71 27.34 -40.23
CA ALA A 6 -48.77 26.22 -40.14
C ALA A 6 -47.34 26.58 -40.61
N ALA A 7 -47.20 27.38 -41.67
CA ALA A 7 -45.90 27.85 -42.14
C ALA A 7 -45.18 28.76 -41.12
N ILE A 8 -45.93 29.62 -40.42
CA ILE A 8 -45.39 30.50 -39.36
C ILE A 8 -44.92 29.67 -38.16
N TYR A 9 -45.74 28.73 -37.69
CA TYR A 9 -45.36 27.85 -36.58
C TYR A 9 -44.20 26.91 -36.96
N PHE A 10 -44.17 26.41 -38.20
CA PHE A 10 -43.03 25.65 -38.72
C PHE A 10 -41.74 26.46 -38.65
N ALA A 11 -41.74 27.69 -39.17
CA ALA A 11 -40.56 28.56 -39.12
C ALA A 11 -40.14 28.85 -37.66
N PHE A 12 -41.11 29.05 -36.77
CA PHE A 12 -40.86 29.24 -35.34
C PHE A 12 -40.19 28.02 -34.68
N PHE A 13 -40.72 26.81 -34.90
CA PHE A 13 -40.12 25.59 -34.36
C PHE A 13 -38.74 25.28 -34.95
N VAL A 14 -38.53 25.56 -36.24
CA VAL A 14 -37.20 25.44 -36.86
C VAL A 14 -36.21 26.42 -36.22
N LEU A 15 -36.62 27.67 -35.98
CA LEU A 15 -35.77 28.66 -35.32
C LEU A 15 -35.43 28.26 -33.87
N ILE A 16 -36.40 27.74 -33.10
CA ILE A 16 -36.15 27.24 -31.75
C ILE A 16 -35.20 26.05 -31.79
N GLY A 17 -35.47 25.06 -32.65
CA GLY A 17 -34.63 23.86 -32.77
C GLY A 17 -33.19 24.21 -33.17
N ALA A 18 -33.02 25.10 -34.15
CA ALA A 18 -31.72 25.58 -34.58
C ALA A 18 -31.01 26.38 -33.47
N GLY A 19 -31.74 27.23 -32.73
CA GLY A 19 -31.20 27.99 -31.61
C GLY A 19 -30.73 27.10 -30.45
N SER A 20 -31.52 26.09 -30.07
CA SER A 20 -31.14 25.11 -29.05
C SER A 20 -29.93 24.28 -29.47
N TYR A 21 -29.87 23.84 -30.73
CA TYR A 21 -28.73 23.09 -31.25
C TYR A 21 -27.44 23.93 -31.28
N ALA A 22 -27.54 25.20 -31.72
CA ALA A 22 -26.42 26.12 -31.69
C ALA A 22 -25.89 26.36 -30.26
N PHE A 23 -26.77 26.42 -29.27
CA PHE A 23 -26.36 26.57 -27.87
C PHE A 23 -25.58 25.37 -27.34
N ILE A 24 -26.02 24.13 -27.67
CA ILE A 24 -25.31 22.90 -27.29
C ILE A 24 -23.88 22.92 -27.83
N GLY A 25 -23.69 23.28 -29.10
CA GLY A 25 -22.37 23.26 -29.75
C GLY A 25 -21.39 24.32 -29.22
N MET A 26 -21.88 25.36 -28.55
CA MET A 26 -21.04 26.41 -27.96
C MET A 26 -20.84 26.24 -26.45
N ALA A 27 -21.60 25.35 -25.80
CA ALA A 27 -21.54 25.15 -24.37
C ALA A 27 -20.26 24.41 -23.99
N GLN A 28 -19.56 24.92 -22.97
CA GLN A 28 -18.37 24.28 -22.40
C GLN A 28 -18.74 23.60 -21.10
N GLN A 29 -18.35 22.32 -20.96
CA GLN A 29 -18.56 21.57 -19.74
C GLN A 29 -17.69 22.17 -18.62
N PRO A 30 -18.25 22.44 -17.43
CA PRO A 30 -17.44 22.83 -16.28
C PRO A 30 -16.54 21.67 -15.86
N THR A 31 -15.36 21.98 -15.33
CA THR A 31 -14.45 21.00 -14.73
C THR A 31 -14.32 21.28 -13.24
N VAL A 32 -13.90 20.27 -12.48
CA VAL A 32 -13.51 20.48 -11.09
C VAL A 32 -12.19 21.23 -11.06
N SER A 33 -12.11 22.25 -10.22
CA SER A 33 -10.95 23.10 -9.99
C SER A 33 -10.91 23.43 -8.50
N LEU A 34 -9.96 22.82 -7.80
CA LEU A 34 -9.77 23.02 -6.37
C LEU A 34 -8.66 24.04 -6.13
N ASP A 35 -8.82 24.87 -5.11
CA ASP A 35 -7.74 25.74 -4.61
C ASP A 35 -6.81 24.93 -3.70
N ALA A 36 -6.11 23.98 -4.30
CA ALA A 36 -5.20 23.06 -3.64
C ALA A 36 -3.90 22.93 -4.46
N PRO A 37 -2.74 22.72 -3.80
CA PRO A 37 -1.51 22.40 -4.50
C PRO A 37 -1.67 21.11 -5.31
N THR A 38 -0.99 21.07 -6.45
CA THR A 38 -0.96 19.91 -7.34
C THR A 38 0.40 19.23 -7.25
N TYR A 39 0.38 17.91 -7.18
CA TYR A 39 1.58 17.06 -7.07
C TYR A 39 1.59 16.01 -8.18
N SER A 40 2.76 15.77 -8.74
CA SER A 40 3.03 14.69 -9.70
C SER A 40 3.85 13.57 -9.06
N GLN A 41 4.00 12.45 -9.76
CA GLN A 41 4.86 11.36 -9.31
C GLN A 41 6.29 11.85 -9.04
N GLY A 42 6.81 11.49 -7.87
CA GLY A 42 8.12 11.92 -7.36
C GLY A 42 8.08 13.21 -6.55
N ASP A 43 6.97 13.97 -6.58
CA ASP A 43 6.87 15.20 -5.79
C ASP A 43 6.76 14.89 -4.30
N GLN A 44 7.34 15.79 -3.52
CA GLN A 44 7.33 15.73 -2.06
C GLN A 44 6.51 16.87 -1.46
N PHE A 45 5.80 16.56 -0.40
CA PHE A 45 5.03 17.54 0.36
C PHE A 45 5.05 17.21 1.84
N SER A 46 4.58 18.14 2.69
CA SER A 46 4.60 17.95 4.14
C SER A 46 3.25 18.27 4.75
N VAL A 47 2.76 17.35 5.57
CA VAL A 47 1.50 17.48 6.31
C VAL A 47 1.74 17.10 7.75
N GLY A 48 1.36 17.96 8.69
CA GLY A 48 1.52 17.69 10.12
C GLY A 48 2.97 17.46 10.56
N GLY A 49 3.95 18.01 9.83
CA GLY A 49 5.38 17.80 10.08
C GLY A 49 5.97 16.51 9.50
N GLN A 50 5.16 15.62 8.91
CA GLN A 50 5.61 14.43 8.19
C GLN A 50 5.80 14.76 6.70
N GLN A 51 6.94 14.35 6.14
CA GLN A 51 7.17 14.41 4.69
C GLN A 51 6.57 13.18 4.01
N TYR A 52 5.87 13.43 2.91
CA TYR A 52 5.26 12.44 2.02
C TYR A 52 5.85 12.59 0.62
N THR A 53 5.93 11.49 -0.11
CA THR A 53 6.28 11.46 -1.54
C THR A 53 5.13 10.81 -2.30
N VAL A 54 4.70 11.40 -3.41
CA VAL A 54 3.80 10.71 -4.35
C VAL A 54 4.63 9.67 -5.10
N SER A 55 4.54 8.40 -4.72
CA SER A 55 5.40 7.36 -5.29
C SER A 55 4.89 6.87 -6.64
N GLU A 56 3.59 6.87 -6.85
CA GLU A 56 2.96 6.35 -8.06
C GLU A 56 1.66 7.08 -8.40
N ILE A 57 1.41 7.27 -9.69
CA ILE A 57 0.10 7.63 -10.27
C ILE A 57 -0.07 6.77 -11.52
N THR A 58 -1.14 5.98 -11.58
CA THR A 58 -1.39 5.00 -12.63
C THR A 58 -2.87 5.01 -13.02
N VAL A 59 -3.15 4.69 -14.29
CA VAL A 59 -4.52 4.48 -14.78
C VAL A 59 -4.85 2.99 -14.68
N GLU A 60 -5.84 2.66 -13.87
CA GLU A 60 -6.41 1.32 -13.77
C GLU A 60 -7.60 1.18 -14.71
N THR A 61 -7.63 0.10 -15.49
CA THR A 61 -8.78 -0.26 -16.32
C THR A 61 -9.55 -1.38 -15.64
N SER A 62 -10.81 -1.12 -15.31
CA SER A 62 -11.72 -2.18 -14.86
C SER A 62 -12.32 -2.91 -16.07
N GLU A 63 -12.18 -4.23 -16.15
CA GLU A 63 -12.84 -5.02 -17.19
C GLU A 63 -14.34 -5.17 -16.88
N GLY A 64 -15.18 -4.68 -17.78
CA GLY A 64 -16.63 -4.76 -17.67
C GLY A 64 -17.15 -6.19 -17.84
N GLY A 65 -17.89 -6.70 -16.86
CA GLY A 65 -18.61 -7.97 -16.96
C GLY A 65 -19.64 -7.95 -18.09
N GLY A 66 -19.71 -9.05 -18.85
CA GLY A 66 -20.48 -9.18 -20.09
C GLY A 66 -22.00 -9.14 -19.91
N HIS A 67 -22.57 -7.97 -19.63
CA HIS A 67 -23.99 -7.61 -19.78
C HIS A 67 -24.17 -6.08 -19.79
N GLY A 68 -23.34 -5.37 -20.57
CA GLY A 68 -23.49 -3.92 -20.79
C GLY A 68 -22.95 -3.01 -19.69
N GLY A 69 -22.22 -3.55 -18.70
CA GLY A 69 -21.38 -2.74 -17.83
C GLY A 69 -20.11 -2.37 -18.57
N GLY A 70 -19.99 -1.13 -19.03
CA GLY A 70 -18.76 -0.63 -19.63
C GLY A 70 -17.64 -0.68 -18.60
N GLY A 71 -16.52 -1.31 -18.94
CA GLY A 71 -15.28 -1.10 -18.21
C GLY A 71 -14.93 0.40 -18.17
N GLY A 72 -14.34 0.85 -17.07
CA GLY A 72 -13.94 2.24 -16.87
C GLY A 72 -12.45 2.35 -16.60
N GLU A 73 -11.84 3.43 -17.08
CA GLU A 73 -10.51 3.86 -16.64
C GLU A 73 -10.67 4.69 -15.37
N SER A 74 -9.82 4.47 -14.38
CA SER A 74 -9.78 5.22 -13.12
C SER A 74 -8.34 5.53 -12.77
N VAL A 75 -8.06 6.75 -12.35
CA VAL A 75 -6.72 7.13 -11.91
C VAL A 75 -6.60 6.77 -10.42
N VAL A 76 -5.52 6.04 -10.09
CA VAL A 76 -5.14 5.72 -8.73
C VAL A 76 -3.72 6.21 -8.49
N GLY A 77 -3.35 6.37 -7.23
CA GLY A 77 -1.98 6.70 -6.87
C GLY A 77 -1.59 6.16 -5.52
N THR A 78 -0.33 6.37 -5.16
CA THR A 78 0.23 5.95 -3.89
C THR A 78 1.07 7.09 -3.33
N VAL A 79 0.92 7.35 -2.03
CA VAL A 79 1.86 8.18 -1.26
C VAL A 79 2.61 7.34 -0.27
N GLU A 80 3.88 7.70 -0.09
CA GLU A 80 4.78 7.02 0.83
C GLU A 80 5.40 7.99 1.82
N TRP A 81 5.64 7.50 3.03
CA TRP A 81 6.37 8.24 4.05
C TRP A 81 7.19 7.29 4.93
N THR A 82 8.34 7.78 5.38
CA THR A 82 9.21 7.04 6.29
C THR A 82 8.90 7.43 7.73
N ASN A 83 8.63 6.42 8.56
CA ASN A 83 8.69 6.55 10.01
C ASN A 83 10.09 6.12 10.48
N GLU A 84 10.94 7.10 10.79
CA GLU A 84 12.34 6.89 11.21
C GLU A 84 12.50 6.17 12.56
N SER A 85 11.42 6.11 13.34
CA SER A 85 11.40 5.58 14.70
C SER A 85 10.31 4.53 14.88
N ALA A 86 10.05 3.74 13.84
CA ALA A 86 9.14 2.60 13.95
C ALA A 86 9.73 1.56 14.91
N GLN A 87 8.91 1.08 15.84
CA GLN A 87 9.31 0.05 16.78
C GLN A 87 9.17 -1.34 16.12
N PHE A 88 10.23 -2.13 16.23
CA PHE A 88 10.30 -3.52 15.78
C PHE A 88 10.55 -4.44 16.96
N THR A 89 10.13 -5.69 16.80
CA THR A 89 10.31 -6.75 17.80
C THR A 89 10.74 -8.05 17.14
N ALA A 90 11.59 -8.82 17.83
CA ALA A 90 11.94 -10.18 17.44
C ALA A 90 11.92 -11.07 18.68
N THR A 91 11.64 -12.36 18.49
CA THR A 91 11.66 -13.36 19.56
C THR A 91 12.75 -14.39 19.30
N LEU A 92 13.51 -14.72 20.33
CA LEU A 92 14.50 -15.79 20.32
C LEU A 92 14.01 -16.89 21.26
N GLU A 93 13.74 -18.07 20.72
CA GLU A 93 13.27 -19.20 21.51
C GLU A 93 14.36 -19.73 22.45
N ASN A 94 13.95 -20.20 23.63
CA ASN A 94 14.82 -20.93 24.54
C ASN A 94 15.28 -22.23 23.87
N ASN A 95 16.54 -22.60 24.11
CA ASN A 95 17.18 -23.66 23.35
C ASN A 95 17.09 -23.31 21.84
N SER A 96 17.35 -22.03 21.57
CA SER A 96 17.65 -21.28 20.35
C SER A 96 19.09 -21.39 19.85
N THR A 97 19.38 -21.46 18.55
CA THR A 97 20.76 -21.23 18.06
C THR A 97 20.75 -19.86 17.43
N VAL A 98 21.59 -18.98 17.95
CA VAL A 98 21.62 -17.56 17.61
C VAL A 98 23.03 -17.15 17.25
N THR A 99 23.15 -16.21 16.30
CA THR A 99 24.45 -15.62 15.99
C THR A 99 24.76 -14.52 16.99
N TYR A 100 25.92 -14.60 17.64
CA TYR A 100 26.40 -13.59 18.58
C TYR A 100 27.91 -13.41 18.41
N ARG A 101 28.34 -12.17 18.17
CA ARG A 101 29.75 -11.83 17.85
C ARG A 101 30.33 -12.67 16.70
N ASP A 102 29.54 -12.87 15.66
CA ASP A 102 29.87 -13.65 14.45
C ASP A 102 30.00 -15.18 14.64
N ASP A 103 29.75 -15.70 15.85
CA ASP A 103 29.74 -17.13 16.16
C ASP A 103 28.32 -17.66 16.47
N GLU A 104 28.13 -18.98 16.43
CA GLU A 104 26.88 -19.63 16.80
C GLU A 104 26.83 -19.98 18.29
N TRP A 105 25.76 -19.56 18.96
CA TRP A 105 25.55 -19.77 20.39
C TRP A 105 24.19 -20.38 20.66
N ARG A 106 24.15 -21.27 21.65
CA ARG A 106 22.93 -21.82 22.21
C ARG A 106 22.36 -20.85 23.23
N LEU A 107 21.15 -20.37 22.99
CA LEU A 107 20.39 -19.58 23.95
C LEU A 107 19.76 -20.50 24.99
N LEU A 108 20.00 -20.22 26.26
CA LEU A 108 19.52 -20.99 27.40
C LEU A 108 18.87 -20.05 28.42
N VAL A 109 17.55 -20.17 28.55
CA VAL A 109 16.79 -19.42 29.54
C VAL A 109 16.55 -20.29 30.79
N PRO A 110 16.78 -19.76 32.01
CA PRO A 110 16.43 -20.45 33.23
C PRO A 110 14.94 -20.84 33.30
N ASN A 111 14.66 -22.02 33.86
CA ASN A 111 13.29 -22.40 34.19
C ASN A 111 12.84 -21.64 35.44
N GLY A 112 11.85 -20.75 35.31
CA GLY A 112 11.32 -19.96 36.42
C GLY A 112 10.27 -18.96 35.94
N SER A 113 9.52 -18.37 36.88
CA SER A 113 8.52 -17.34 36.61
C SER A 113 9.10 -15.92 36.55
N ASP A 114 10.23 -15.69 37.22
CA ASP A 114 10.84 -14.36 37.40
C ASP A 114 12.24 -14.35 36.78
N VAL A 115 12.31 -14.56 35.47
CA VAL A 115 13.56 -14.64 34.74
C VAL A 115 13.94 -13.25 34.22
N SER A 116 15.10 -12.74 34.65
CA SER A 116 15.63 -11.44 34.22
C SER A 116 16.92 -11.54 33.40
N GLU A 117 17.40 -12.75 33.16
CA GLU A 117 18.63 -13.01 32.41
C GLU A 117 18.56 -14.34 31.67
N PHE A 118 19.31 -14.45 30.58
CA PHE A 118 19.54 -15.70 29.85
C PHE A 118 21.04 -15.90 29.65
N ARG A 119 21.42 -17.14 29.34
CA ARG A 119 22.81 -17.48 29.01
C ARG A 119 22.93 -17.85 27.56
N LEU A 120 23.97 -17.34 26.91
CA LEU A 120 24.48 -17.90 25.68
C LEU A 120 25.56 -18.91 26.05
N ARG A 121 25.53 -20.09 25.44
CA ARG A 121 26.59 -21.10 25.53
C ARG A 121 27.12 -21.37 24.13
N GLU A 122 28.42 -21.27 23.94
CA GLU A 122 29.09 -21.50 22.67
C GLU A 122 28.68 -22.86 22.05
N GLU A 123 28.35 -22.88 20.75
CA GLU A 123 28.19 -24.12 19.99
C GLU A 123 29.51 -24.54 19.34
N GLN A 124 30.28 -25.35 20.05
CA GLN A 124 31.60 -25.80 19.60
C GLN A 124 31.54 -26.75 18.40
N ASN A 125 32.31 -26.45 17.36
CA ASN A 125 32.53 -27.35 16.24
C ASN A 125 33.58 -28.42 16.60
N ALA A 126 33.12 -29.53 17.16
CA ALA A 126 34.01 -30.62 17.58
C ALA A 126 34.90 -31.16 16.45
N SER A 127 34.41 -31.20 15.21
CA SER A 127 35.20 -31.66 14.06
C SER A 127 36.36 -30.71 13.75
N GLU A 128 36.13 -29.40 13.82
CA GLU A 128 37.18 -28.41 13.60
C GLU A 128 38.24 -28.44 14.71
N ILE A 129 37.81 -28.60 15.96
CA ILE A 129 38.71 -28.76 17.11
C ILE A 129 39.60 -30.00 16.93
N LEU A 130 39.01 -31.15 16.56
CA LEU A 130 39.76 -32.39 16.33
C LEU A 130 40.69 -32.28 15.11
N ALA A 131 40.27 -31.63 14.03
CA ALA A 131 41.10 -31.42 12.85
C ALA A 131 42.34 -30.54 13.12
N SER A 132 42.26 -29.68 14.14
CA SER A 132 43.34 -28.77 14.52
C SER A 132 44.40 -29.42 15.43
N ASP A 133 44.13 -30.58 16.03
CA ASP A 133 45.08 -31.31 16.87
C ASP A 133 45.70 -32.51 16.12
N PRO A 134 47.00 -32.47 15.79
CA PRO A 134 47.69 -33.56 15.10
C PRO A 134 47.83 -34.85 15.93
N ALA A 135 47.56 -34.81 17.24
CA ALA A 135 47.61 -35.99 18.10
C ALA A 135 46.38 -36.91 17.93
N VAL A 136 45.31 -36.41 17.32
CA VAL A 136 44.03 -37.11 17.17
C VAL A 136 43.61 -37.19 15.71
N GLN A 137 42.66 -38.07 15.41
CA GLN A 137 42.01 -38.13 14.11
C GLN A 137 40.81 -37.19 14.08
N ASN A 138 40.43 -36.72 12.89
CA ASN A 138 39.23 -35.91 12.65
C ASN A 138 37.92 -36.74 12.71
N GLU A 139 37.94 -37.90 13.38
CA GLU A 139 36.82 -38.80 13.52
C GLU A 139 36.70 -39.28 14.96
N THR A 140 35.48 -39.62 15.36
CA THR A 140 35.20 -40.15 16.70
C THR A 140 34.73 -41.60 16.60
N ALA A 141 35.06 -42.40 17.62
CA ALA A 141 34.58 -43.77 17.75
C ALA A 141 33.53 -43.85 18.85
N THR A 142 32.48 -44.65 18.65
CA THR A 142 31.50 -44.91 19.70
C THR A 142 31.93 -46.14 20.50
N PHE A 143 32.10 -45.98 21.81
CA PHE A 143 32.43 -47.06 22.74
C PHE A 143 31.55 -46.96 23.98
N GLN A 144 30.95 -48.08 24.39
CA GLN A 144 30.00 -48.14 25.52
C GLN A 144 28.89 -47.07 25.48
N GLY A 145 28.44 -46.69 24.28
CA GLY A 145 27.39 -45.68 24.08
C GLY A 145 27.85 -44.23 24.19
N GLN A 146 29.14 -43.97 24.40
CA GLN A 146 29.74 -42.63 24.41
C GLN A 146 30.59 -42.43 23.16
N ARG A 147 30.66 -41.19 22.66
CA ARG A 147 31.62 -40.81 21.61
C ARG A 147 32.97 -40.56 22.27
N HIS A 148 34.01 -41.14 21.72
CA HIS A 148 35.40 -41.00 22.16
C HIS A 148 36.25 -40.44 21.02
N VAL A 149 37.29 -39.71 21.40
CA VAL A 149 38.33 -39.27 20.47
C VAL A 149 39.20 -40.46 20.06
N VAL A 150 39.71 -40.46 18.83
CA VAL A 150 40.66 -41.48 18.35
C VAL A 150 42.02 -40.82 18.20
N TYR A 151 43.05 -41.33 18.87
CA TYR A 151 44.40 -40.82 18.70
C TYR A 151 44.96 -41.19 17.31
N ALA A 152 45.96 -40.45 16.85
CA ALA A 152 46.60 -40.67 15.54
C ALA A 152 47.20 -42.09 15.38
N ASN A 153 47.56 -42.74 16.49
CA ASN A 153 48.03 -44.13 16.51
C ASN A 153 46.91 -45.18 16.44
N GLY A 154 45.64 -44.76 16.33
CA GLY A 154 44.45 -45.62 16.27
C GLY A 154 43.94 -46.11 17.63
N SER A 155 44.55 -45.70 18.74
CA SER A 155 44.05 -46.03 20.08
C SER A 155 42.87 -45.14 20.49
N LEU A 156 41.98 -45.68 21.33
CA LEU A 156 40.82 -44.97 21.83
C LEU A 156 41.25 -43.99 22.95
N GLY A 157 40.85 -42.74 22.81
CA GLY A 157 41.06 -41.66 23.77
C GLY A 157 39.92 -41.52 24.79
N PRO A 158 39.94 -40.45 25.60
CA PRO A 158 38.85 -40.13 26.52
C PRO A 158 37.53 -39.85 25.78
N PRO A 159 36.39 -39.82 26.49
CA PRO A 159 35.14 -39.35 25.94
C PRO A 159 35.30 -37.97 25.29
N LEU A 160 34.61 -37.72 24.18
CA LEU A 160 34.68 -36.46 23.45
C LEU A 160 34.35 -35.27 24.35
N SER A 161 33.39 -35.41 25.27
CA SER A 161 33.01 -34.36 26.22
C SER A 161 34.09 -34.04 27.26
N GLU A 162 35.04 -34.94 27.51
CA GLU A 162 36.17 -34.70 28.41
C GLU A 162 37.37 -34.12 27.63
N TYR A 163 37.45 -34.40 26.34
CA TYR A 163 38.50 -33.88 25.47
C TYR A 163 38.23 -32.44 25.01
N LEU A 164 36.97 -32.12 24.67
CA LEU A 164 36.60 -30.77 24.28
C LEU A 164 36.78 -29.79 25.46
N PRO A 165 37.28 -28.57 25.22
CA PRO A 165 37.36 -27.56 26.27
C PRO A 165 35.95 -27.17 26.74
N ASP A 166 35.84 -26.69 27.98
CA ASP A 166 34.58 -26.17 28.49
C ASP A 166 34.06 -25.05 27.56
N PRO A 167 32.79 -25.10 27.13
CA PRO A 167 32.25 -24.09 26.22
C PRO A 167 32.17 -22.74 26.92
N GLU A 168 32.46 -21.67 26.18
CA GLU A 168 32.30 -20.33 26.71
C GLU A 168 30.82 -20.05 27.04
N THR A 169 30.58 -19.26 28.08
CA THR A 169 29.24 -18.82 28.45
C THR A 169 29.19 -17.34 28.72
N GLU A 170 28.18 -16.68 28.16
CA GLU A 170 27.91 -15.25 28.35
C GLU A 170 26.53 -15.09 28.98
N THR A 171 26.41 -14.18 29.95
CA THR A 171 25.12 -13.91 30.63
C THR A 171 24.61 -12.54 30.20
N ILE A 172 23.36 -12.50 29.72
CA ILE A 172 22.73 -11.29 29.20
C ILE A 172 21.47 -11.02 30.02
N GLN A 173 21.33 -9.78 30.47
CA GLN A 173 20.23 -9.34 31.30
C GLN A 173 19.16 -8.62 30.46
N SER A 174 17.93 -8.56 30.98
CA SER A 174 16.92 -7.66 30.45
C SER A 174 17.41 -6.20 30.52
N GLY A 175 17.13 -5.43 29.49
CA GLY A 175 17.60 -4.06 29.30
C GLY A 175 18.97 -3.95 28.62
N SER A 176 19.72 -5.06 28.47
CA SER A 176 21.00 -5.04 27.76
C SER A 176 20.82 -4.90 26.25
N GLU A 177 21.84 -4.37 25.59
CA GLU A 177 21.93 -4.39 24.14
C GLU A 177 22.23 -5.81 23.63
N PHE A 178 21.63 -6.17 22.50
CA PHE A 178 21.81 -7.45 21.84
C PHE A 178 21.88 -7.24 20.32
N PRO A 179 22.94 -7.70 19.62
CA PRO A 179 23.02 -7.60 18.17
C PRO A 179 22.07 -8.61 17.52
N TYR A 180 21.25 -8.16 16.57
CA TYR A 180 20.32 -9.03 15.84
C TYR A 180 20.12 -8.56 14.40
N GLU A 181 20.42 -9.42 13.43
CA GLU A 181 20.28 -9.14 11.99
C GLU A 181 20.88 -7.79 11.53
N GLY A 182 22.04 -7.43 12.09
CA GLY A 182 22.72 -6.15 11.80
C GLY A 182 22.14 -4.93 12.53
N ASN A 183 21.10 -5.10 13.37
CA ASN A 183 20.56 -4.06 14.22
C ASN A 183 21.13 -4.14 15.64
N THR A 184 21.27 -2.97 16.28
CA THR A 184 21.47 -2.89 17.72
C THR A 184 20.11 -2.90 18.39
N THR A 185 19.78 -4.01 19.09
CA THR A 185 18.50 -4.19 19.75
C THR A 185 18.65 -4.15 21.26
N THR A 186 17.53 -4.03 21.98
CA THR A 186 17.48 -4.10 23.45
C THR A 186 16.66 -5.31 23.87
N VAL A 187 17.14 -6.05 24.87
CA VAL A 187 16.41 -7.16 25.46
C VAL A 187 15.25 -6.62 26.30
N SER A 188 14.03 -6.68 25.78
CA SER A 188 12.86 -6.07 26.39
C SER A 188 12.21 -6.95 27.47
N SER A 189 12.04 -8.24 27.19
CA SER A 189 11.47 -9.21 28.13
C SER A 189 12.14 -10.57 27.96
N ILE A 190 12.18 -11.31 29.06
CA ILE A 190 12.70 -12.68 29.11
C ILE A 190 11.65 -13.52 29.82
N THR A 191 11.27 -14.64 29.19
CA THR A 191 10.39 -15.65 29.76
C THR A 191 11.12 -17.00 29.72
N SER A 192 10.64 -18.02 30.43
CA SER A 192 11.25 -19.36 30.37
C SER A 192 11.27 -19.99 28.96
N GLU A 193 10.46 -19.47 28.03
CA GLU A 193 10.29 -20.00 26.68
C GLU A 193 10.98 -19.15 25.62
N GLU A 194 11.08 -17.83 25.82
CA GLU A 194 11.60 -16.93 24.80
C GLU A 194 12.17 -15.61 25.38
N VAL A 195 13.06 -14.99 24.60
CA VAL A 195 13.61 -13.67 24.81
C VAL A 195 13.07 -12.72 23.75
N THR A 196 12.50 -11.59 24.14
CA THR A 196 11.97 -10.58 23.23
C THR A 196 12.96 -9.43 23.08
N LEU A 197 13.38 -9.17 21.85
CA LEU A 197 14.21 -8.05 21.46
C LEU A 197 13.33 -6.92 20.92
N THR A 198 13.70 -5.67 21.21
CA THR A 198 13.06 -4.47 20.67
C THR A 198 14.09 -3.53 20.10
N TRP A 199 13.80 -2.89 18.97
CA TRP A 199 14.63 -1.80 18.43
C TRP A 199 13.76 -0.80 17.67
N THR A 200 14.32 0.37 17.38
CA THR A 200 13.70 1.36 16.49
C THR A 200 14.45 1.42 15.18
N GLY A 201 13.72 1.54 14.07
CA GLY A 201 14.32 1.72 12.75
C GLY A 201 13.38 2.44 11.78
N ALA A 202 13.92 2.77 10.61
CA ALA A 202 13.15 3.37 9.53
C ALA A 202 12.18 2.34 8.92
N LYS A 203 10.90 2.72 8.82
CA LYS A 203 9.86 1.95 8.12
C LYS A 203 9.16 2.83 7.09
N THR A 204 9.23 2.44 5.83
CA THR A 204 8.39 3.03 4.78
C THR A 204 6.96 2.55 4.94
N ASN A 205 6.03 3.48 4.96
CA ASN A 205 4.59 3.23 4.96
C ASN A 205 4.00 3.80 3.68
N THR A 206 2.88 3.24 3.25
CA THR A 206 2.18 3.63 2.03
C THR A 206 0.70 3.88 2.33
N ALA A 207 0.07 4.73 1.52
CA ALA A 207 -1.38 4.90 1.49
C ALA A 207 -1.85 5.05 0.04
N GLU A 208 -2.89 4.30 -0.30
CA GLU A 208 -3.52 4.35 -1.62
C GLU A 208 -4.38 5.61 -1.77
N LEU A 209 -4.40 6.13 -2.98
CA LEU A 209 -5.12 7.31 -3.41
C LEU A 209 -6.12 6.92 -4.50
N THR A 210 -7.39 7.25 -4.30
CA THR A 210 -8.46 6.99 -5.27
C THR A 210 -9.21 8.28 -5.57
N ASP A 211 -9.60 8.50 -6.83
CA ASP A 211 -10.28 9.72 -7.22
C ASP A 211 -11.63 9.91 -6.50
N GLY A 212 -11.83 11.09 -5.90
CA GLY A 212 -12.97 11.38 -5.01
C GLY A 212 -12.95 10.62 -3.67
N GLY A 213 -11.90 9.82 -3.42
CA GLY A 213 -11.70 9.06 -2.19
C GLY A 213 -11.10 9.88 -1.05
N ASN A 214 -10.92 9.24 0.11
CA ASN A 214 -10.33 9.85 1.29
C ASN A 214 -9.00 9.19 1.65
N VAL A 215 -8.00 10.02 1.98
CA VAL A 215 -6.72 9.57 2.51
C VAL A 215 -6.43 10.27 3.84
N THR A 216 -5.81 9.58 4.80
CA THR A 216 -5.40 10.19 6.08
C THR A 216 -3.89 10.41 6.10
N LEU A 217 -3.48 11.68 6.14
CA LEU A 217 -2.08 12.13 6.12
C LEU A 217 -1.83 13.04 7.33
N GLY A 218 -0.79 12.77 8.10
CA GLY A 218 -0.43 13.54 9.29
C GLY A 218 -1.57 13.62 10.33
N GLY A 219 -2.39 12.56 10.44
CA GLY A 219 -3.55 12.52 11.33
C GLY A 219 -4.78 13.31 10.87
N GLN A 220 -4.76 13.86 9.64
CA GLN A 220 -5.86 14.59 9.05
C GLN A 220 -6.37 13.88 7.80
N THR A 221 -7.68 13.88 7.57
CA THR A 221 -8.29 13.30 6.38
C THR A 221 -8.40 14.35 5.28
N TYR A 222 -8.06 13.95 4.05
CA TYR A 222 -8.15 14.75 2.83
C TYR A 222 -8.94 13.99 1.78
N LEU A 223 -9.72 14.73 0.99
CA LEU A 223 -10.24 14.26 -0.28
C LEU A 223 -9.12 14.25 -1.32
N VAL A 224 -9.04 13.16 -2.06
CA VAL A 224 -8.12 12.97 -3.17
C VAL A 224 -8.84 13.34 -4.46
N TYR A 225 -8.22 14.18 -5.29
CA TYR A 225 -8.73 14.51 -6.62
C TYR A 225 -7.60 14.43 -7.65
N PHE A 226 -7.86 13.77 -8.77
CA PHE A 226 -6.91 13.68 -9.88
C PHE A 226 -7.34 14.64 -11.02
N PRO A 227 -6.76 15.85 -11.12
CA PRO A 227 -7.06 16.75 -12.25
C PRO A 227 -6.58 16.21 -13.60
N SER A 228 -5.63 15.26 -13.62
CA SER A 228 -5.16 14.54 -14.81
C SER A 228 -4.53 13.20 -14.42
N GLU A 229 -4.20 12.35 -15.40
CA GLU A 229 -3.58 11.02 -15.22
C GLU A 229 -2.19 11.03 -14.56
N ASN A 230 -1.62 12.20 -14.27
CA ASN A 230 -0.28 12.37 -13.71
C ASN A 230 -0.20 13.42 -12.61
N GLN A 231 -1.35 13.87 -12.11
CA GLN A 231 -1.44 14.93 -11.11
C GLN A 231 -2.48 14.55 -10.06
N VAL A 232 -2.18 14.85 -8.79
CA VAL A 232 -3.08 14.68 -7.66
C VAL A 232 -3.14 15.94 -6.82
N GLN A 233 -4.31 16.22 -6.29
CA GLN A 233 -4.58 17.28 -5.33
C GLN A 233 -5.18 16.69 -4.06
N PHE A 234 -4.85 17.29 -2.92
CA PHE A 234 -5.43 16.96 -1.63
C PHE A 234 -6.18 18.18 -1.09
N THR A 235 -7.46 18.02 -0.78
CA THR A 235 -8.28 19.11 -0.21
C THR A 235 -9.05 18.64 1.02
N GLN A 236 -9.31 19.57 1.94
CA GLN A 236 -10.27 19.38 3.04
C GLN A 236 -11.61 20.09 2.74
N ASP A 237 -11.69 20.82 1.63
CA ASP A 237 -12.91 21.52 1.21
C ASP A 237 -13.81 20.58 0.40
N TYR A 238 -14.47 19.69 1.12
CA TYR A 238 -15.44 18.75 0.56
C TYR A 238 -16.63 19.46 -0.08
N ASP A 239 -17.05 20.59 0.48
CA ASP A 239 -18.20 21.36 -0.01
C ASP A 239 -17.89 21.99 -1.37
N ALA A 240 -16.69 22.53 -1.56
CA ALA A 240 -16.27 23.07 -2.85
C ALA A 240 -16.14 21.98 -3.93
N TYR A 241 -15.66 20.78 -3.57
CA TYR A 241 -15.63 19.65 -4.50
C TYR A 241 -17.04 19.24 -4.92
N GLN A 242 -17.94 19.04 -3.95
CA GLN A 242 -19.32 18.62 -4.22
C GLN A 242 -20.11 19.67 -5.01
N THR A 243 -19.96 20.96 -4.67
CA THR A 243 -20.60 22.05 -5.41
C THR A 243 -20.21 22.05 -6.90
N GLN A 244 -18.98 21.63 -7.22
CA GLN A 244 -18.51 21.55 -8.60
C GLN A 244 -19.03 20.31 -9.32
N LEU A 245 -19.14 19.16 -8.63
CA LEU A 245 -19.84 18.00 -9.16
C LEU A 245 -21.31 18.32 -9.47
N ASP A 246 -22.02 18.96 -8.55
CA ASP A 246 -23.40 19.42 -8.76
C ASP A 246 -23.52 20.35 -9.98
N ARG A 247 -22.50 21.19 -10.22
CA ARG A 247 -22.47 22.09 -11.38
C ARG A 247 -22.27 21.33 -12.69
N ILE A 248 -21.48 20.26 -12.68
CA ILE A 248 -21.28 19.36 -13.82
C ILE A 248 -22.58 18.63 -14.12
N ASP A 249 -23.24 18.10 -13.10
CA ASP A 249 -24.53 17.41 -13.26
C ASP A 249 -25.63 18.35 -13.76
N TYR A 250 -25.70 19.57 -13.21
CA TYR A 250 -26.62 20.59 -13.69
C TYR A 250 -26.35 20.97 -15.16
N TYR A 251 -25.08 21.02 -15.57
CA TYR A 251 -24.71 21.24 -16.96
C TYR A 251 -25.22 20.10 -17.86
N HIS A 252 -24.97 18.85 -17.50
CA HIS A 252 -25.46 17.68 -18.25
C HIS A 252 -26.98 17.66 -18.37
N GLU A 253 -27.69 17.90 -17.26
CA GLU A 253 -29.15 18.00 -17.25
C GLU A 253 -29.64 19.07 -18.23
N ARG A 254 -29.00 20.24 -18.24
CA ARG A 254 -29.38 21.33 -19.13
C ARG A 254 -29.07 21.04 -20.60
N ILE A 255 -27.95 20.40 -20.91
CA ILE A 255 -27.60 19.95 -22.27
C ILE A 255 -28.60 18.90 -22.76
N ASN A 256 -28.96 17.93 -21.91
CA ASN A 256 -29.99 16.94 -22.21
C ASN A 256 -31.35 17.62 -22.47
N GLY A 257 -31.70 18.64 -21.69
CA GLY A 257 -32.88 19.47 -21.90
C GLY A 257 -32.88 20.17 -23.26
N PHE A 258 -31.76 20.78 -23.68
CA PHE A 258 -31.63 21.41 -24.99
C PHE A 258 -31.71 20.39 -26.15
N TRP A 259 -31.17 19.18 -25.96
CA TRP A 259 -31.38 18.09 -26.90
C TRP A 259 -32.87 17.73 -27.02
N GLY A 260 -33.57 17.63 -25.88
CA GLY A 260 -35.02 17.42 -25.85
C GLY A 260 -35.79 18.49 -26.63
N VAL A 261 -35.48 19.77 -26.40
CA VAL A 261 -36.15 20.89 -27.11
C VAL A 261 -35.87 20.85 -28.61
N SER A 262 -34.63 20.58 -29.03
CA SER A 262 -34.30 20.52 -30.46
C SER A 262 -35.03 19.38 -31.18
N ILE A 263 -35.08 18.18 -30.57
CA ILE A 263 -35.79 17.01 -31.10
C ILE A 263 -37.29 17.27 -31.16
N ILE A 264 -37.90 17.73 -30.06
CA ILE A 264 -39.36 17.99 -30.01
C ILE A 264 -39.74 19.07 -31.02
N SER A 265 -38.94 20.12 -31.16
CA SER A 265 -39.21 21.19 -32.13
C SER A 265 -39.15 20.68 -33.57
N LEU A 266 -38.16 19.83 -33.91
CA LEU A 266 -38.07 19.20 -35.23
C LEU A 266 -39.27 18.29 -35.51
N VAL A 267 -39.64 17.43 -34.54
CA VAL A 267 -40.79 16.52 -34.67
C VAL A 267 -42.09 17.31 -34.82
N ALA A 268 -42.31 18.35 -34.00
CA ALA A 268 -43.49 19.22 -34.10
C ALA A 268 -43.56 19.93 -35.45
N ALA A 269 -42.42 20.44 -35.96
CA ALA A 269 -42.33 21.05 -37.27
C ALA A 269 -42.73 20.07 -38.39
N ILE A 270 -42.25 18.83 -38.35
CA ILE A 270 -42.60 17.77 -39.31
C ILE A 270 -44.09 17.42 -39.23
N ILE A 271 -44.65 17.25 -38.02
CA ILE A 271 -46.07 16.93 -37.82
C ILE A 271 -46.97 18.06 -38.35
N LEU A 272 -46.61 19.32 -38.10
CA LEU A 272 -47.35 20.48 -38.59
C LEU A 272 -47.34 20.57 -40.12
N LEU A 273 -46.19 20.29 -40.76
CA LEU A 273 -46.13 20.17 -42.21
C LEU A 273 -46.97 19.01 -42.71
N GLY A 274 -46.83 17.82 -42.11
CA GLY A 274 -47.60 16.64 -42.49
C GLY A 274 -49.10 16.90 -42.45
N THR A 275 -49.60 17.41 -41.33
CA THR A 275 -51.03 17.70 -41.14
C THR A 275 -51.56 18.84 -42.02
N ALA A 276 -50.77 19.88 -42.29
CA ALA A 276 -51.18 20.98 -43.17
C ALA A 276 -51.30 20.58 -44.65
N TYR A 277 -50.62 19.49 -45.05
CA TYR A 277 -50.57 18.98 -46.41
C TYR A 277 -51.17 17.58 -46.59
N LEU A 278 -51.82 17.02 -45.55
CA LEU A 278 -52.61 15.80 -45.70
C LEU A 278 -53.70 16.01 -46.76
N PRO A 279 -53.91 15.05 -47.69
CA PRO A 279 -54.99 15.12 -48.65
C PRO A 279 -56.33 15.02 -47.91
N VAL A 280 -57.18 16.03 -48.06
CA VAL A 280 -58.57 15.99 -47.57
C VAL A 280 -59.30 14.93 -48.38
N ARG A 281 -59.62 13.79 -47.76
CA ARG A 281 -60.64 12.89 -48.30
C ARG A 281 -61.99 13.57 -48.05
N GLY A 282 -62.57 14.12 -49.12
CA GLY A 282 -63.99 14.49 -49.14
C GLY A 282 -64.88 13.26 -49.15
#